data_AF-A0AB37UIC5-F1
#
_entry.id   AF-A0AB37UIC5-F1
#
_cell.length_a   1.000
_cell.length_b   1.000
_cell.length_c   1.000
_cell.angle_alpha   90.00
_cell.angle_beta   90.00
_cell.angle_gamma   90.00
#
_symmetry.space_group_name_H-M   'P 1'
#
loop_
_entity.id
_entity.type
_entity.pdbx_description
1 polymer ?
#
loop_
_entity_poly.entity_id
_entity_poly.type
_entity_poly.pdbx_seq_one_letter_code
_entity_poly.pdbx_strand_id
1 'polypeptide(L)'
;MKVEAACQQQRKGLIKSSTIVLLAFATAYFARIIEALGVPAAINFLHFATVPLACGIALVKARSKSQRQLTIVQEILLGLLIFFILICASGLLNNAGLINVVLNYLMLTEPFLLIVAIACIPMSLTSTEKLHCWLVRFGFISLLLALLQRFVLNLHLQEGLEDNIKGVFLNQGSGHVVGASVSLTFGTYYLCIAKERPLWLRASVFIATIVHVLVSDAKQVLAVFLVALVLLFCTKLKDITEFVKYSIGAILAVFIAVWLANNGFLAWSVDMTLEGMKLKLVGFSIIPSFYHSPLNPLLGLGPGHTIGRLGGWMLRDYWDLLSPLGATQLSVSEAVWSVVGASWFGDKSSMFSPFFGWAGIWGDLGLLGLGAYFYLAFLVWCRLCSDDLSRFFLLTIFVFGLIFTQIEEPGYMLFMAILVGLQWQTNRLRRLS
;
A
#
# COMPACT_ATOMS: atom_id res chain seq x y z
N MET A 1 3.17 30.82 -44.95
CA MET A 1 3.62 29.61 -45.67
C MET A 1 5.11 29.25 -45.49
N LYS A 2 5.81 29.68 -44.42
CA LYS A 2 7.14 29.14 -44.02
C LYS A 2 7.35 29.18 -42.48
N VAL A 3 6.30 28.91 -41.71
CA VAL A 3 6.36 28.74 -40.24
C VAL A 3 5.70 27.44 -39.77
N GLU A 4 4.92 26.77 -40.62
CA GLU A 4 4.22 25.52 -40.30
C GLU A 4 5.07 24.25 -40.49
N ALA A 5 6.27 24.36 -41.09
CA ALA A 5 7.14 23.20 -41.33
C ALA A 5 8.10 22.87 -40.16
N ALA A 6 8.24 23.75 -39.15
CA ALA A 6 9.20 23.55 -38.06
C ALA A 6 8.60 22.87 -36.81
N CYS A 7 7.27 22.71 -36.73
CA CYS A 7 6.59 22.07 -35.58
C CYS A 7 6.20 20.60 -35.84
N GLN A 8 6.45 20.10 -37.06
CA GLN A 8 6.07 18.75 -37.51
C GLN A 8 7.21 17.71 -37.50
N GLN A 9 8.29 17.93 -36.74
CA GLN A 9 9.09 16.81 -36.24
C GLN A 9 8.57 16.34 -34.89
N GLN A 10 7.33 15.84 -34.92
CA GLN A 10 6.85 14.87 -33.96
C GLN A 10 7.85 13.71 -33.96
N ARG A 11 8.68 13.61 -32.92
CA ARG A 11 9.46 12.40 -32.64
C ARG A 11 8.46 11.25 -32.40
N LYS A 12 8.06 10.60 -33.49
CA LYS A 12 7.51 9.24 -33.51
C LYS A 12 8.58 8.34 -32.91
N GLY A 13 8.35 7.83 -31.70
CA GLY A 13 9.22 6.80 -31.13
C GLY A 13 9.46 6.84 -29.62
N LEU A 14 8.88 7.75 -28.84
CA LEU A 14 9.02 7.70 -27.38
C LEU A 14 7.66 7.49 -26.69
N ILE A 15 7.55 6.38 -25.95
CA ILE A 15 6.45 6.11 -25.01
C ILE A 15 6.31 7.35 -24.10
N LYS A 16 5.09 7.91 -24.00
CA LYS A 16 4.81 9.07 -23.14
C LYS A 16 5.10 8.71 -21.69
N SER A 17 5.73 9.60 -20.93
CA SER A 17 6.16 9.32 -19.55
C SER A 17 5.02 8.85 -18.62
N SER A 18 3.78 9.31 -18.84
CA SER A 18 2.59 8.83 -18.12
C SER A 18 2.27 7.35 -18.39
N THR A 19 2.55 6.86 -19.60
CA THR A 19 2.39 5.45 -19.96
C THR A 19 3.44 4.58 -19.26
N ILE A 20 4.65 5.09 -19.06
CA ILE A 20 5.72 4.37 -18.34
C ILE A 20 5.31 4.18 -16.87
N VAL A 21 4.80 5.22 -16.22
CA VAL A 21 4.26 5.15 -14.84
C VAL A 21 3.13 4.13 -14.74
N LEU A 22 2.20 4.15 -15.70
CA LEU A 22 1.08 3.20 -15.73
C LEU A 22 1.55 1.75 -15.93
N LEU A 23 2.53 1.52 -16.80
CA LEU A 23 3.08 0.19 -17.05
C LEU A 23 3.81 -0.34 -15.81
N ALA A 24 4.62 0.49 -15.14
CA ALA A 24 5.29 0.10 -13.90
C ALA A 24 4.28 -0.26 -12.79
N PHE A 25 3.20 0.52 -12.65
CA PHE A 25 2.11 0.17 -11.74
C PHE A 25 1.43 -1.17 -12.14
N ALA A 26 1.14 -1.36 -13.42
CA ALA A 26 0.49 -2.58 -13.93
C ALA A 26 1.30 -3.85 -13.66
N THR A 27 2.64 -3.78 -13.66
CA THR A 27 3.49 -4.94 -13.36
C THR A 27 3.38 -5.45 -11.94
N ALA A 28 3.00 -4.61 -10.97
CA ALA A 28 2.66 -5.08 -9.62
C ALA A 28 1.17 -5.45 -9.50
N TYR A 29 0.29 -4.67 -10.12
CA TYR A 29 -1.15 -4.81 -9.96
C TYR A 29 -1.72 -6.09 -10.61
N PHE A 30 -1.16 -6.53 -11.73
CA PHE A 30 -1.66 -7.68 -12.50
C PHE A 30 -0.71 -8.90 -12.47
N ALA A 31 0.41 -8.85 -11.75
CA ALA A 31 1.39 -9.96 -11.73
C ALA A 31 0.76 -11.30 -11.40
N ARG A 32 -0.13 -11.32 -10.40
CA ARG A 32 -0.81 -12.53 -9.93
C ARG A 32 -1.76 -13.15 -10.95
N ILE A 33 -2.42 -12.33 -11.77
CA ILE A 33 -3.23 -12.85 -12.88
C ILE A 33 -2.32 -13.52 -13.91
N ILE A 34 -1.18 -12.89 -14.23
CA ILE A 34 -0.24 -13.42 -15.21
C ILE A 34 0.38 -14.73 -14.71
N GLU A 35 0.74 -14.81 -13.43
CA GLU A 35 1.18 -16.05 -12.78
C GLU A 35 0.09 -17.14 -12.83
N ALA A 36 -1.16 -16.79 -12.53
CA ALA A 36 -2.28 -17.74 -12.60
C ALA A 36 -2.56 -18.27 -14.02
N LEU A 37 -2.09 -17.59 -15.06
CA LEU A 37 -2.13 -18.06 -16.46
C LEU A 37 -0.96 -19.00 -16.82
N GLY A 38 -0.09 -19.34 -15.87
CA GLY A 38 1.01 -20.29 -16.03
C GLY A 38 2.40 -19.65 -16.22
N VAL A 39 2.53 -18.32 -16.07
CA VAL A 39 3.85 -17.67 -16.08
C VAL A 39 4.58 -17.95 -14.76
N PRO A 40 5.90 -18.19 -14.77
CA PRO A 40 6.66 -18.45 -13.55
C PRO A 40 6.53 -17.34 -12.50
N ALA A 41 6.55 -17.74 -11.22
CA ALA A 41 6.34 -16.87 -10.07
C ALA A 41 7.32 -15.68 -9.96
N ALA A 42 8.46 -15.74 -10.67
CA ALA A 42 9.40 -14.64 -10.84
C ALA A 42 8.74 -13.36 -11.42
N ILE A 43 7.62 -13.47 -12.15
CA ILE A 43 6.87 -12.31 -12.64
C ILE A 43 6.40 -11.39 -11.51
N ASN A 44 6.17 -11.94 -10.32
CA ASN A 44 5.79 -11.16 -9.13
C ASN A 44 6.88 -10.20 -8.65
N PHE A 45 8.12 -10.36 -9.12
CA PHE A 45 9.25 -9.49 -8.79
C PHE A 45 9.51 -8.43 -9.86
N LEU A 46 8.77 -8.44 -10.98
CA LEU A 46 9.03 -7.54 -12.10
C LEU A 46 8.92 -6.06 -11.70
N HIS A 47 8.02 -5.75 -10.77
CA HIS A 47 7.81 -4.38 -10.30
C HIS A 47 9.06 -3.78 -9.63
N PHE A 48 9.88 -4.61 -8.96
CA PHE A 48 11.16 -4.20 -8.36
C PHE A 48 12.15 -3.66 -9.39
N ALA A 49 12.00 -4.02 -10.67
CA ALA A 49 12.79 -3.43 -11.76
C ALA A 49 12.06 -2.27 -12.45
N THR A 50 10.77 -2.43 -12.74
CA THR A 50 10.04 -1.46 -13.57
C THR A 50 9.72 -0.15 -12.85
N VAL A 51 9.45 -0.18 -11.53
CA VAL A 51 9.15 1.03 -10.75
C VAL A 51 10.39 1.92 -10.60
N PRO A 52 11.57 1.42 -10.16
CA PRO A 52 12.79 2.22 -10.17
C PRO A 52 13.18 2.71 -11.57
N LEU A 53 13.04 1.87 -12.60
CA LEU A 53 13.32 2.26 -13.98
C LEU A 53 12.40 3.39 -14.45
N ALA A 54 11.11 3.32 -14.15
CA ALA A 54 10.16 4.39 -14.46
C ALA A 54 10.53 5.70 -13.76
N CYS A 55 10.94 5.63 -12.49
CA CYS A 55 11.45 6.77 -11.74
C CYS A 55 12.73 7.35 -12.38
N GLY A 56 13.72 6.52 -12.69
CA GLY A 56 14.97 6.96 -13.34
C GLY A 56 14.74 7.59 -14.71
N ILE A 57 13.88 7.00 -15.54
CA ILE A 57 13.49 7.57 -16.84
C ILE A 57 12.78 8.91 -16.65
N ALA A 58 11.89 9.01 -15.66
CA ALA A 58 11.20 10.27 -15.34
C ALA A 58 12.19 11.35 -14.90
N LEU A 59 13.15 11.03 -14.03
CA LEU A 59 14.18 11.98 -13.56
C LEU A 59 15.08 12.48 -14.70
N VAL A 60 15.51 11.60 -15.60
CA VAL A 60 16.41 11.96 -16.71
C VAL A 60 15.68 12.74 -17.81
N LYS A 61 14.44 12.34 -18.15
CA LYS A 61 13.70 12.94 -19.27
C LYS A 61 12.88 14.17 -18.87
N ALA A 62 12.43 14.25 -17.63
CA ALA A 62 11.58 15.35 -17.21
C ALA A 62 12.42 16.59 -16.88
N ARG A 63 12.25 17.64 -17.69
CA ARG A 63 12.66 18.98 -17.29
C ARG A 63 11.58 19.53 -16.35
N SER A 64 11.81 19.40 -15.04
CA SER A 64 10.98 20.10 -14.05
C SER A 64 10.98 21.59 -14.38
N LYS A 65 9.79 22.18 -14.55
CA LYS A 65 9.65 23.61 -14.86
C LYS A 65 9.49 24.47 -13.61
N SER A 66 9.22 23.87 -12.45
CA SER A 66 8.89 24.58 -11.21
C SER A 66 9.86 24.24 -10.10
N GLN A 67 10.38 25.28 -9.44
CA GLN A 67 11.25 25.15 -8.27
C GLN A 67 10.59 24.29 -7.17
N ARG A 68 9.28 24.44 -6.98
CA ARG A 68 8.53 23.65 -5.99
C ARG A 68 8.57 22.16 -6.31
N GLN A 69 8.42 21.75 -7.58
CA GLN A 69 8.50 20.34 -7.95
C GLN A 69 9.90 19.79 -7.71
N LEU A 70 10.93 20.58 -8.03
CA LEU A 70 12.32 20.20 -7.80
C LEU A 70 12.61 19.98 -6.32
N THR A 71 12.18 20.90 -5.44
CA THR A 71 12.36 20.77 -3.99
C THR A 71 11.67 19.51 -3.45
N ILE A 72 10.43 19.23 -3.87
CA ILE A 72 9.70 18.02 -3.44
C ILE A 72 10.47 16.76 -3.83
N VAL A 73 10.94 16.69 -5.07
CA VAL A 73 11.71 15.55 -5.58
C VAL A 73 13.02 15.40 -4.81
N GLN A 74 13.74 16.49 -4.58
CA GLN A 74 15.02 16.47 -3.84
C GLN A 74 14.83 16.01 -2.39
N GLU A 75 13.81 16.52 -1.69
CA GLU A 75 13.53 16.12 -0.31
C GLU A 75 13.18 14.64 -0.20
N ILE A 76 12.34 14.12 -1.11
CA ILE A 76 11.99 12.69 -1.11
C ILE A 76 13.22 11.83 -1.46
N LEU A 77 14.01 12.22 -2.47
CA LEU A 77 15.24 11.49 -2.83
C LEU A 77 16.26 11.47 -1.68
N LEU A 78 16.41 12.59 -0.96
CA LEU A 78 17.25 12.64 0.23
C LEU A 78 16.73 11.72 1.34
N GLY A 79 15.42 11.73 1.59
CA GLY A 79 14.79 10.81 2.53
C GLY A 79 15.00 9.34 2.15
N LEU A 80 14.90 9.01 0.86
CA LEU A 80 15.15 7.67 0.33
C LEU A 80 16.60 7.25 0.52
N LEU A 81 17.55 8.16 0.31
CA LEU A 81 18.97 7.92 0.55
C LEU A 81 19.25 7.67 2.04
N ILE A 82 18.70 8.48 2.94
CA ILE A 82 18.82 8.29 4.39
C ILE A 82 18.27 6.92 4.78
N PHE A 83 17.09 6.58 4.26
CA PHE A 83 16.47 5.28 4.53
C PHE A 83 17.32 4.12 4.01
N PHE A 84 17.87 4.22 2.80
CA PHE A 84 18.78 3.23 2.24
C PHE A 84 20.03 3.01 3.11
N ILE A 85 20.64 4.10 3.61
CA ILE A 85 21.80 4.04 4.50
C ILE A 85 21.44 3.26 5.78
N LEU A 86 20.26 3.50 6.35
CA LEU A 86 19.81 2.80 7.57
C LEU A 86 19.56 1.31 7.31
N ILE A 87 18.98 0.94 6.17
CA ILE A 87 18.82 -0.47 5.78
C ILE A 87 20.17 -1.14 5.61
N CYS A 88 21.13 -0.47 4.96
CA CYS A 88 22.49 -1.00 4.81
C CYS A 88 23.17 -1.16 6.17
N ALA A 89 23.08 -0.16 7.06
CA ALA A 89 23.65 -0.20 8.39
C ALA A 89 23.05 -1.35 9.23
N SER A 90 21.74 -1.53 9.17
CA SER A 90 21.03 -2.65 9.79
C SER A 90 21.46 -4.00 9.23
N GLY A 91 21.54 -4.13 7.91
CA GLY A 91 21.97 -5.36 7.24
C GLY A 91 23.41 -5.73 7.57
N LEU A 92 24.32 -4.75 7.57
CA LEU A 92 25.72 -4.96 7.95
C LEU A 92 25.87 -5.36 9.43
N LEU A 93 25.14 -4.70 10.33
CA LEU A 93 25.18 -5.01 11.77
C LEU A 93 24.77 -6.46 12.06
N ASN A 94 23.81 -6.99 11.28
CA ASN A 94 23.19 -8.28 11.54
C ASN A 94 23.52 -9.34 10.48
N ASN A 95 24.54 -9.11 9.65
CA ASN A 95 24.96 -10.01 8.57
C ASN A 95 23.81 -10.46 7.65
N ALA A 96 22.87 -9.56 7.36
CA ALA A 96 21.80 -9.86 6.42
C ALA A 96 22.34 -9.94 4.98
N GLY A 97 21.80 -10.87 4.20
CA GLY A 97 22.15 -11.03 2.79
C GLY A 97 21.96 -9.75 1.99
N LEU A 98 22.80 -9.53 0.98
CA LEU A 98 22.67 -8.37 0.09
C LEU A 98 21.29 -8.32 -0.58
N ILE A 99 20.76 -9.49 -0.98
CA ILE A 99 19.43 -9.59 -1.57
C ILE A 99 18.33 -9.19 -0.58
N ASN A 100 18.50 -9.45 0.73
CA ASN A 100 17.56 -8.99 1.76
C ASN A 100 17.52 -7.45 1.81
N VAL A 101 18.70 -6.81 1.81
CA VAL A 101 18.83 -5.34 1.82
C VAL A 101 18.13 -4.74 0.59
N VAL A 102 18.39 -5.29 -0.59
CA VAL A 102 17.81 -4.80 -1.86
C VAL A 102 16.29 -4.97 -1.87
N LEU A 103 15.78 -6.15 -1.53
CA LEU A 103 14.35 -6.43 -1.56
C LEU A 103 13.59 -5.64 -0.50
N ASN A 104 14.11 -5.53 0.72
CA ASN A 104 13.48 -4.74 1.77
C ASN A 104 13.42 -3.26 1.41
N TYR A 105 14.52 -2.71 0.86
CA TYR A 105 14.53 -1.33 0.37
C TYR A 105 13.48 -1.13 -0.71
N LEU A 106 13.47 -1.96 -1.77
CA LEU A 106 12.54 -1.77 -2.88
C LEU A 106 11.07 -1.93 -2.43
N MET A 107 10.77 -2.96 -1.64
CA MET A 107 9.41 -3.22 -1.13
C MET A 107 8.84 -2.05 -0.33
N LEU A 108 9.67 -1.40 0.50
CA LEU A 108 9.24 -0.25 1.30
C LEU A 108 9.28 1.07 0.53
N THR A 109 10.15 1.21 -0.47
CA THR A 109 10.40 2.50 -1.14
C THR A 109 9.72 2.72 -2.48
N GLU A 110 9.29 1.65 -3.14
CA GLU A 110 8.53 1.68 -4.38
C GLU A 110 7.39 2.72 -4.46
N PRO A 111 6.48 2.85 -3.47
CA PRO A 111 5.45 3.88 -3.51
C PRO A 111 6.03 5.29 -3.59
N PHE A 112 7.13 5.56 -2.88
CA PHE A 112 7.80 6.86 -2.91
C PHE A 112 8.54 7.09 -4.24
N LEU A 113 9.18 6.06 -4.80
CA LEU A 113 9.79 6.14 -6.13
C LEU A 113 8.73 6.43 -7.21
N LEU A 114 7.56 5.80 -7.13
CA LEU A 114 6.44 6.08 -8.03
C LEU A 114 5.92 7.52 -7.87
N ILE A 115 5.80 8.00 -6.63
CA ILE A 115 5.45 9.40 -6.34
C ILE A 115 6.48 10.36 -6.95
N VAL A 116 7.78 10.10 -6.81
CA VAL A 116 8.84 10.90 -7.42
C VAL A 116 8.69 10.90 -8.95
N ALA A 117 8.47 9.74 -9.55
CA ALA A 117 8.25 9.62 -11.00
C ALA A 117 7.08 10.51 -11.46
N ILE A 118 5.94 10.46 -10.75
CA ILE A 118 4.77 11.29 -11.05
C ILE A 118 5.07 12.77 -10.80
N ALA A 119 5.75 13.12 -9.71
CA ALA A 119 6.06 14.50 -9.33
C ALA A 119 6.97 15.20 -10.34
N CYS A 120 7.92 14.47 -10.92
CA CYS A 120 8.85 14.94 -11.94
C CYS A 120 8.16 15.25 -13.27
N ILE A 121 7.17 14.46 -13.67
CA ILE A 121 6.57 14.57 -15.01
C ILE A 121 5.67 15.81 -15.10
N PRO A 122 5.93 16.74 -16.04
CA PRO A 122 5.00 17.82 -16.34
C PRO A 122 3.82 17.27 -17.14
N MET A 123 2.79 16.77 -16.46
CA MET A 123 1.60 16.22 -17.11
C MET A 123 0.70 17.34 -17.66
N SER A 124 0.21 17.16 -18.88
CA SER A 124 -0.91 17.93 -19.45
C SER A 124 -2.24 17.43 -18.88
N LEU A 125 -3.30 18.26 -18.92
CA LEU A 125 -4.67 17.85 -18.56
C LEU A 125 -5.07 16.53 -19.25
N THR A 126 -4.84 16.44 -20.56
CA THR A 126 -5.12 15.24 -21.36
C THR A 126 -4.34 14.00 -20.93
N SER A 127 -3.14 14.15 -20.38
CA SER A 127 -2.34 13.01 -19.90
C SER A 127 -2.82 12.56 -18.51
N THR A 128 -3.18 13.53 -17.66
CA THR A 128 -3.79 13.31 -16.35
C THR A 128 -5.14 12.59 -16.46
N GLU A 129 -6.01 13.01 -17.38
CA GLU A 129 -7.30 12.37 -17.66
C GLU A 129 -7.14 10.93 -18.19
N LYS A 130 -6.14 10.70 -19.05
CA LYS A 130 -5.83 9.34 -19.52
C LYS A 130 -5.39 8.44 -18.38
N LEU A 131 -4.51 8.93 -17.50
CA LEU A 131 -4.08 8.16 -16.33
C LEU A 131 -5.27 7.86 -15.40
N HIS A 132 -6.11 8.86 -15.14
CA HIS A 132 -7.36 8.69 -14.38
C HIS A 132 -8.26 7.62 -14.99
N CYS A 133 -8.51 7.67 -16.30
CA CYS A 133 -9.35 6.70 -17.01
C CYS A 133 -8.82 5.26 -16.87
N TRP A 134 -7.51 5.07 -17.01
CA TRP A 134 -6.88 3.76 -16.82
C TRP A 134 -6.97 3.24 -15.39
N LEU A 135 -6.75 4.09 -14.39
CA LEU A 135 -6.92 3.71 -12.98
C LEU A 135 -8.35 3.30 -12.66
N VAL A 136 -9.34 4.03 -13.19
CA VAL A 136 -10.76 3.67 -13.04
C VAL A 136 -11.04 2.32 -13.70
N ARG A 137 -10.50 2.06 -14.89
CA ARG A 137 -10.62 0.75 -15.55
C ARG A 137 -10.01 -0.37 -14.72
N PHE A 138 -8.81 -0.18 -14.16
CA PHE A 138 -8.15 -1.20 -13.33
C PHE A 138 -8.92 -1.47 -12.02
N GLY A 139 -9.51 -0.42 -11.43
CA GLY A 139 -10.42 -0.55 -10.29
C GLY A 139 -11.66 -1.39 -10.63
N PHE A 140 -12.31 -1.09 -11.76
CA PHE A 140 -13.44 -1.90 -12.25
C PHE A 140 -13.06 -3.34 -12.57
N ILE A 141 -11.91 -3.58 -13.20
CA ILE A 141 -11.44 -4.94 -13.49
C ILE A 141 -11.31 -5.75 -12.20
N SER A 142 -10.66 -5.18 -11.17
CA SER A 142 -10.51 -5.87 -9.88
C SER A 142 -11.85 -6.12 -9.19
N LEU A 143 -12.74 -5.13 -9.18
CA LEU A 143 -14.06 -5.26 -8.57
C LEU A 143 -14.90 -6.33 -9.28
N LEU A 144 -14.96 -6.30 -10.61
CA LEU A 144 -15.73 -7.26 -11.40
C LEU A 144 -15.17 -8.67 -11.26
N LEU A 145 -13.84 -8.83 -11.26
CA LEU A 145 -13.20 -10.13 -11.01
C LEU A 145 -13.56 -10.68 -9.63
N ALA A 146 -13.56 -9.86 -8.59
CA ALA A 146 -13.94 -10.30 -7.26
C ALA A 146 -15.41 -10.74 -7.17
N LEU A 147 -16.33 -9.98 -7.78
CA LEU A 147 -17.74 -10.36 -7.83
C LEU A 147 -17.95 -11.63 -8.66
N LEU A 148 -17.19 -11.80 -9.74
CA LEU A 148 -17.20 -13.02 -10.56
C LEU A 148 -16.67 -14.23 -9.76
N GLN A 149 -15.59 -14.05 -8.99
CA GLN A 149 -15.05 -15.08 -8.08
C GLN A 149 -16.10 -15.54 -7.06
N ARG A 150 -16.88 -14.60 -6.50
CA ARG A 150 -17.96 -14.94 -5.55
C ARG A 150 -19.15 -15.61 -6.23
N PHE A 151 -19.76 -14.95 -7.21
CA PHE A 151 -21.12 -15.26 -7.68
C PHE A 151 -21.17 -16.18 -8.90
N VAL A 152 -20.07 -16.30 -9.65
CA VAL A 152 -20.03 -17.13 -10.87
C VAL A 152 -19.15 -18.36 -10.65
N LEU A 153 -17.94 -18.15 -10.14
CA LEU A 153 -16.97 -19.24 -9.93
C LEU A 153 -17.16 -19.96 -8.59
N ASN A 154 -17.94 -19.39 -7.68
CA ASN A 154 -18.19 -19.94 -6.34
C ASN A 154 -16.90 -20.33 -5.59
N LEU A 155 -15.83 -19.52 -5.72
CA LEU A 155 -14.54 -19.83 -5.07
C LEU A 155 -14.63 -19.86 -3.55
N HIS A 156 -15.66 -19.23 -2.98
CA HIS A 156 -15.97 -19.29 -1.55
C HIS A 156 -16.38 -20.68 -1.04
N LEU A 157 -16.67 -21.63 -1.93
CA LEU A 157 -16.99 -23.02 -1.59
C LEU A 157 -15.74 -23.92 -1.57
N GLN A 158 -14.58 -23.40 -1.96
CA GLN A 158 -13.32 -24.14 -1.99
C GLN A 158 -12.57 -24.01 -0.66
N GLU A 159 -11.51 -24.80 -0.48
CA GLU A 159 -10.60 -24.66 0.65
C GLU A 159 -10.02 -23.24 0.69
N GLY A 160 -10.04 -22.60 1.87
CA GLY A 160 -9.79 -21.16 2.03
C GLY A 160 -11.06 -20.29 2.02
N LEU A 161 -12.22 -20.86 1.69
CA LEU A 161 -13.54 -20.23 1.83
C LEU A 161 -13.60 -18.81 1.26
N GLU A 162 -14.14 -17.85 2.01
CA GLU A 162 -14.26 -16.44 1.62
C GLU A 162 -12.93 -15.78 1.24
N ASP A 163 -11.80 -16.24 1.78
CA ASP A 163 -10.46 -15.69 1.48
C ASP A 163 -10.09 -15.89 0.01
N ASN A 164 -10.77 -16.78 -0.71
CA ASN A 164 -10.54 -16.99 -2.14
C ASN A 164 -11.05 -15.85 -3.04
N ILE A 165 -11.77 -14.87 -2.48
CA ILE A 165 -12.24 -13.71 -3.23
C ILE A 165 -11.21 -12.59 -3.10
N LYS A 166 -10.38 -12.44 -4.14
CA LYS A 166 -9.15 -11.61 -4.10
C LYS A 166 -9.09 -10.56 -5.21
N GLY A 167 -10.04 -10.55 -6.14
CA GLY A 167 -9.97 -9.71 -7.34
C GLY A 167 -8.75 -10.05 -8.19
N VAL A 168 -7.90 -9.06 -8.50
CA VAL A 168 -6.66 -9.28 -9.28
C VAL A 168 -5.54 -9.98 -8.48
N PHE A 169 -5.63 -10.05 -7.16
CA PHE A 169 -4.57 -10.55 -6.26
C PHE A 169 -4.70 -12.05 -5.98
N LEU A 170 -4.84 -12.84 -7.04
CA LEU A 170 -4.94 -14.30 -6.99
C LEU A 170 -3.70 -14.95 -6.36
N ASN A 171 -3.84 -16.18 -5.83
CA ASN A 171 -2.74 -17.00 -5.28
C ASN A 171 -1.87 -16.30 -4.21
N GLN A 172 -2.41 -15.28 -3.57
CA GLN A 172 -1.76 -14.54 -2.49
C GLN A 172 -2.48 -14.81 -1.18
N GLY A 173 -1.75 -15.17 -0.11
CA GLY A 173 -2.36 -15.49 1.20
C GLY A 173 -3.28 -14.37 1.71
N SER A 174 -2.76 -13.14 1.76
CA SER A 174 -3.50 -11.92 2.15
C SER A 174 -4.33 -11.26 1.05
N GLY A 175 -4.49 -11.93 -0.11
CA GLY A 175 -5.05 -11.31 -1.32
C GLY A 175 -6.48 -10.80 -1.16
N HIS A 176 -7.29 -11.41 -0.28
CA HIS A 176 -8.66 -10.96 0.00
C HIS A 176 -8.66 -9.58 0.68
N VAL A 177 -7.80 -9.38 1.69
CA VAL A 177 -7.62 -8.08 2.36
C VAL A 177 -7.10 -7.04 1.39
N VAL A 178 -6.09 -7.40 0.58
CA VAL A 178 -5.47 -6.50 -0.40
C VAL A 178 -6.47 -6.06 -1.46
N GLY A 179 -7.20 -7.03 -2.05
CA GLY A 179 -8.22 -6.78 -3.07
C GLY A 179 -9.39 -5.96 -2.55
N ALA A 180 -9.87 -6.26 -1.35
CA ALA A 180 -10.90 -5.47 -0.67
C ALA A 180 -10.43 -4.04 -0.37
N SER A 181 -9.19 -3.87 0.10
CA SER A 181 -8.59 -2.55 0.40
C SER A 181 -8.46 -1.69 -0.84
N VAL A 182 -7.96 -2.25 -1.95
CA VAL A 182 -7.88 -1.59 -3.25
C VAL A 182 -9.26 -1.21 -3.74
N SER A 183 -10.24 -2.12 -3.62
CA SER A 183 -11.60 -1.87 -4.10
C SER A 183 -12.28 -0.77 -3.31
N LEU A 184 -12.23 -0.77 -1.99
CA LEU A 184 -12.85 0.29 -1.18
C LEU A 184 -12.16 1.64 -1.38
N THR A 185 -10.83 1.64 -1.56
CA THR A 185 -10.07 2.84 -1.96
C THR A 185 -10.57 3.37 -3.31
N PHE A 186 -10.71 2.49 -4.30
CA PHE A 186 -11.26 2.84 -5.62
C PHE A 186 -12.68 3.38 -5.54
N GLY A 187 -13.57 2.73 -4.77
CA GLY A 187 -14.95 3.17 -4.56
C GLY A 187 -15.00 4.57 -3.95
N THR A 188 -14.19 4.83 -2.93
CA THR A 188 -14.07 6.15 -2.28
C THR A 188 -13.56 7.20 -3.25
N TYR A 189 -12.49 6.88 -3.99
CA TYR A 189 -11.93 7.74 -5.02
C TYR A 189 -12.98 8.11 -6.09
N TYR A 190 -13.69 7.11 -6.62
CA TYR A 190 -14.70 7.29 -7.66
C TYR A 190 -15.89 8.13 -7.16
N LEU A 191 -16.34 7.89 -5.92
CA LEU A 191 -17.41 8.66 -5.29
C LEU A 191 -17.07 10.16 -5.18
N CYS A 192 -15.83 10.47 -4.78
CA CYS A 192 -15.37 11.84 -4.54
C CYS A 192 -14.99 12.59 -5.84
N ILE A 193 -14.37 11.90 -6.80
CA ILE A 193 -13.76 12.54 -7.98
C ILE A 193 -14.67 12.56 -9.20
N ALA A 194 -15.48 11.53 -9.44
CA ALA A 194 -16.30 11.42 -10.66
C ALA A 194 -17.57 12.30 -10.63
N LYS A 195 -17.43 13.59 -10.27
CA LYS A 195 -18.54 14.54 -10.06
C LYS A 195 -19.41 14.79 -11.29
N GLU A 196 -18.88 14.54 -12.48
CA GLU A 196 -19.61 14.60 -13.75
C GLU A 196 -20.68 13.49 -13.88
N ARG A 197 -20.57 12.43 -13.09
CA ARG A 197 -21.53 11.32 -13.07
C ARG A 197 -22.61 11.55 -12.02
N PRO A 198 -23.86 11.12 -12.28
CA PRO A 198 -24.93 11.27 -11.31
C PRO A 198 -24.60 10.53 -10.00
N LEU A 199 -25.11 11.05 -8.88
CA LEU A 199 -24.79 10.53 -7.55
C LEU A 199 -25.18 9.06 -7.39
N TRP A 200 -26.30 8.61 -7.96
CA TRP A 200 -26.75 7.22 -7.89
C TRP A 200 -25.71 6.26 -8.45
N LEU A 201 -25.09 6.57 -9.61
CA LEU A 201 -24.09 5.71 -10.22
C LEU A 201 -22.82 5.64 -9.36
N ARG A 202 -22.39 6.78 -8.81
CA ARG A 202 -21.25 6.84 -7.90
C ARG A 202 -21.51 6.05 -6.61
N ALA A 203 -22.70 6.19 -6.04
CA ALA A 203 -23.12 5.45 -4.86
C ALA A 203 -23.21 3.95 -5.15
N SER A 204 -23.74 3.53 -6.29
CA SER A 204 -23.80 2.12 -6.70
C SER A 204 -22.42 1.49 -6.80
N VAL A 205 -21.44 2.20 -7.38
CA VAL A 205 -20.04 1.71 -7.43
C VAL A 205 -19.48 1.57 -6.02
N PHE A 206 -19.65 2.58 -5.17
CA PHE A 206 -19.19 2.52 -3.78
C PHE A 206 -19.84 1.36 -3.01
N ILE A 207 -21.15 1.16 -3.13
CA ILE A 207 -21.87 0.03 -2.53
C ILE A 207 -21.32 -1.30 -3.06
N ALA A 208 -21.06 -1.43 -4.36
CA ALA A 208 -20.46 -2.65 -4.92
C ALA A 208 -19.07 -2.94 -4.32
N THR A 209 -18.28 -1.90 -4.00
CA THR A 209 -16.99 -2.09 -3.31
C THR A 209 -17.16 -2.54 -1.86
N ILE A 210 -18.21 -2.08 -1.16
CA ILE A 210 -18.57 -2.60 0.17
C ILE A 210 -19.00 -4.06 0.05
N VAL A 211 -19.81 -4.42 -0.95
CA VAL A 211 -20.19 -5.82 -1.20
C VAL A 211 -18.94 -6.69 -1.37
N HIS A 212 -17.94 -6.25 -2.14
CA HIS A 212 -16.67 -6.97 -2.26
C HIS A 212 -16.04 -7.21 -0.88
N VAL A 213 -15.89 -6.18 -0.04
CA VAL A 213 -15.33 -6.31 1.31
C VAL A 213 -16.09 -7.34 2.16
N LEU A 214 -17.42 -7.37 2.05
CA LEU A 214 -18.26 -8.29 2.81
C LEU A 214 -18.12 -9.73 2.31
N VAL A 215 -18.09 -9.94 1.00
CA VAL A 215 -18.04 -11.31 0.43
C VAL A 215 -16.65 -11.94 0.56
N SER A 216 -15.59 -11.14 0.69
CA SER A 216 -14.21 -11.58 0.87
C SER A 216 -13.77 -11.67 2.34
N ASP A 217 -14.74 -11.63 3.27
CA ASP A 217 -14.56 -11.57 4.72
C ASP A 217 -13.50 -10.56 5.23
N ALA A 218 -13.30 -9.46 4.51
CA ALA A 218 -12.24 -8.48 4.79
C ALA A 218 -12.75 -7.33 5.68
N LYS A 219 -13.58 -7.61 6.68
CA LYS A 219 -14.29 -6.61 7.50
C LYS A 219 -13.37 -5.61 8.19
N GLN A 220 -12.15 -6.02 8.52
CA GLN A 220 -11.07 -5.17 9.05
C GLN A 220 -10.77 -3.96 8.14
N VAL A 221 -10.97 -4.08 6.83
CA VAL A 221 -10.81 -2.98 5.87
C VAL A 221 -11.82 -1.85 6.15
N LEU A 222 -13.05 -2.18 6.52
CA LEU A 222 -14.04 -1.16 6.92
C LEU A 222 -13.60 -0.47 8.22
N ALA A 223 -13.14 -1.23 9.21
CA ALA A 223 -12.63 -0.67 10.46
C ALA A 223 -11.45 0.29 10.22
N VAL A 224 -10.53 -0.07 9.33
CA VAL A 224 -9.40 0.80 8.92
C VAL A 224 -9.91 2.13 8.37
N PHE A 225 -10.88 2.08 7.45
CA PHE A 225 -11.44 3.28 6.82
C PHE A 225 -12.17 4.17 7.84
N LEU A 226 -12.88 3.57 8.79
CA LEU A 226 -13.56 4.30 9.87
C LEU A 226 -12.54 4.99 10.79
N VAL A 227 -11.48 4.29 11.23
CA VAL A 227 -10.43 4.90 12.05
C VAL A 227 -9.70 5.99 11.28
N ALA A 228 -9.38 5.78 10.00
CA ALA A 228 -8.75 6.80 9.16
C ALA A 228 -9.64 8.06 9.01
N LEU A 229 -10.96 7.88 8.95
CA LEU A 229 -11.92 9.00 8.92
C LEU A 229 -11.93 9.77 10.25
N VAL A 230 -11.89 9.07 11.38
CA VAL A 230 -11.76 9.68 12.71
C VAL A 230 -10.44 10.45 12.84
N LEU A 231 -9.32 9.87 12.39
CA LEU A 231 -8.04 10.56 12.37
C LEU A 231 -8.08 11.80 11.48
N LEU A 232 -8.74 11.73 10.32
CA LEU A 232 -8.91 12.88 9.43
C LEU A 232 -9.73 13.97 10.13
N PHE A 233 -10.83 13.60 10.80
CA PHE A 233 -11.62 14.50 11.64
C PHE A 233 -10.74 15.20 12.69
N CYS A 234 -9.87 14.46 13.38
CA CYS A 234 -8.96 15.04 14.37
C CYS A 234 -8.01 16.09 13.78
N THR A 235 -7.66 16.00 12.49
CA THR A 235 -6.85 17.04 11.82
C THR A 235 -7.61 18.35 11.57
N LYS A 236 -8.93 18.38 11.75
CA LYS A 236 -9.83 19.51 11.44
C LYS A 236 -10.38 20.21 12.68
N LEU A 237 -10.02 19.78 13.90
CA LEU A 237 -10.54 20.30 15.17
C LEU A 237 -10.36 21.82 15.36
N LYS A 238 -9.45 22.47 14.61
CA LYS A 238 -9.19 23.91 14.70
C LYS A 238 -10.21 24.77 13.95
N ASP A 239 -10.96 24.19 13.02
CA ASP A 239 -11.97 24.89 12.23
C ASP A 239 -13.36 24.43 12.68
N ILE A 240 -14.11 25.28 13.37
CA ILE A 240 -15.44 24.97 13.93
C ILE A 240 -16.43 24.55 12.83
N THR A 241 -16.33 25.11 11.63
CA THR A 241 -17.26 24.79 10.53
C THR A 241 -16.98 23.39 9.98
N GLU A 242 -15.71 23.08 9.78
CA GLU A 242 -15.29 21.74 9.36
C GLU A 242 -15.52 20.72 10.48
N PHE A 243 -15.29 21.09 11.74
CA PHE A 243 -15.59 20.28 12.92
C PHE A 243 -17.06 19.83 12.92
N VAL A 244 -18.03 20.71 12.69
CA VAL A 244 -19.46 20.32 12.65
C VAL A 244 -19.74 19.37 11.47
N LYS A 245 -19.23 19.66 10.26
CA LYS A 245 -19.44 18.79 9.08
C LYS A 245 -18.89 17.38 9.29
N TYR A 246 -17.66 17.27 9.77
CA TYR A 246 -17.04 15.98 9.99
C TYR A 246 -17.57 15.28 11.27
N SER A 247 -18.20 16.00 12.22
CA SER A 247 -18.80 15.40 13.42
C SER A 247 -19.97 14.51 13.07
N ILE A 248 -20.80 14.89 12.10
CA ILE A 248 -21.90 14.06 11.60
C ILE A 248 -21.34 12.76 11.00
N GLY A 249 -20.26 12.86 10.22
CA GLY A 249 -19.57 11.69 9.67
C GLY A 249 -18.95 10.79 10.74
N ALA A 250 -18.35 11.37 11.78
CA ALA A 250 -17.76 10.63 12.90
C ALA A 250 -18.83 9.94 13.75
N ILE A 251 -19.95 10.61 14.04
CA ILE A 251 -21.09 10.03 14.76
C ILE A 251 -21.68 8.87 13.95
N LEU A 252 -21.87 9.05 12.65
CA LEU A 252 -22.36 7.99 11.77
C LEU A 252 -21.37 6.81 11.72
N ALA A 253 -20.07 7.08 11.66
CA ALA A 253 -19.02 6.07 11.68
C ALA A 253 -19.03 5.25 13.00
N VAL A 254 -19.13 5.94 14.14
CA VAL A 254 -19.24 5.29 15.47
C VAL A 254 -20.54 4.50 15.57
N PHE A 255 -21.66 5.06 15.11
CA PHE A 255 -22.94 4.36 15.09
C PHE A 255 -22.88 3.08 14.25
N ILE A 256 -22.32 3.15 13.04
CA ILE A 256 -22.12 1.98 12.17
C ILE A 256 -21.20 0.96 12.85
N ALA A 257 -20.11 1.40 13.47
CA ALA A 257 -19.20 0.49 14.18
C ALA A 257 -19.89 -0.24 15.34
N VAL A 258 -20.66 0.49 16.17
CA VAL A 258 -21.44 -0.09 17.27
C VAL A 258 -22.53 -1.02 16.76
N TRP A 259 -23.22 -0.64 15.68
CA TRP A 259 -24.24 -1.48 15.05
C TRP A 259 -23.63 -2.78 14.49
N LEU A 260 -22.48 -2.70 13.83
CA LEU A 260 -21.74 -3.88 13.35
C LEU A 260 -21.29 -4.77 14.51
N ALA A 261 -20.82 -4.20 15.62
CA ALA A 261 -20.45 -4.97 16.81
C ALA A 261 -21.66 -5.71 17.42
N ASN A 262 -22.79 -5.02 17.59
CA ASN A 262 -23.99 -5.58 18.21
C ASN A 262 -24.71 -6.64 17.36
N ASN A 263 -24.54 -6.62 16.03
CA ASN A 263 -25.16 -7.59 15.12
C ASN A 263 -24.26 -8.79 14.80
N GLY A 264 -23.25 -9.08 15.63
CA GLY A 264 -22.36 -10.22 15.40
C GLY A 264 -21.31 -9.98 14.30
N PHE A 265 -21.35 -8.83 13.62
CA PHE A 265 -20.48 -8.50 12.48
C PHE A 265 -19.03 -8.22 12.89
N LEU A 266 -18.83 -7.74 14.13
CA LEU A 266 -17.52 -7.55 14.78
C LEU A 266 -17.45 -8.25 16.15
N ALA A 267 -18.34 -9.22 16.43
CA ALA A 267 -18.46 -9.81 17.76
C ALA A 267 -17.30 -10.76 18.08
N TRP A 268 -16.12 -10.19 18.33
CA TRP A 268 -15.10 -10.84 19.12
C TRP A 268 -15.58 -10.88 20.56
N SER A 269 -15.57 -12.05 21.17
CA SER A 269 -15.75 -12.13 22.62
C SER A 269 -14.62 -11.37 23.33
N VAL A 270 -14.84 -11.03 24.60
CA VAL A 270 -13.78 -10.42 25.44
C VAL A 270 -12.54 -11.32 25.45
N ASP A 271 -12.73 -12.64 25.54
CA ASP A 271 -11.64 -13.62 25.52
C ASP A 271 -10.90 -13.65 24.18
N MET A 272 -11.61 -13.63 23.06
CA MET A 272 -11.01 -13.53 21.71
C MET A 272 -10.22 -12.24 21.54
N THR A 273 -10.74 -11.12 22.05
CA THR A 273 -10.06 -9.83 21.96
C THR A 273 -8.79 -9.81 22.80
N LEU A 274 -8.85 -10.32 24.02
CA LEU A 274 -7.69 -10.38 24.91
C LEU A 274 -6.60 -11.30 24.35
N GLU A 275 -6.99 -12.48 23.87
CA GLU A 275 -6.06 -13.43 23.25
C GLU A 275 -5.47 -12.87 21.96
N GLY A 276 -6.30 -12.30 21.08
CA GLY A 276 -5.86 -11.64 19.86
C GLY A 276 -4.88 -10.49 20.14
N MET A 277 -5.10 -9.68 21.18
CA MET A 277 -4.17 -8.61 21.55
C MET A 277 -2.84 -9.14 22.07
N LYS A 278 -2.83 -10.23 22.85
CA LYS A 278 -1.58 -10.89 23.27
C LYS A 278 -0.81 -11.39 22.05
N LEU A 279 -1.51 -12.04 21.12
CA LEU A 279 -0.91 -12.55 19.90
C LEU A 279 -0.32 -11.40 19.07
N LYS A 280 -1.10 -10.33 18.84
CA LYS A 280 -0.69 -9.14 18.11
C LYS A 280 0.64 -8.57 18.60
N LEU A 281 0.79 -8.49 19.92
CA LEU A 281 1.92 -7.82 20.57
C LEU A 281 3.12 -8.74 20.80
N VAL A 282 3.04 -10.04 20.46
CA VAL A 282 4.11 -11.01 20.72
C VAL A 282 5.43 -10.63 20.02
N GLY A 283 5.37 -9.96 18.87
CA GLY A 283 6.57 -9.48 18.18
C GLY A 283 7.43 -8.57 19.07
N PHE A 284 6.82 -7.77 19.95
CA PHE A 284 7.55 -6.86 20.85
C PHE A 284 8.26 -7.56 22.00
N SER A 285 7.91 -8.81 22.33
CA SER A 285 8.64 -9.62 23.31
C SER A 285 9.67 -10.53 22.64
N ILE A 286 9.35 -11.09 21.47
CA ILE A 286 10.24 -12.02 20.76
C ILE A 286 11.40 -11.28 20.10
N ILE A 287 11.17 -10.19 19.36
CA ILE A 287 12.25 -9.50 18.65
C ILE A 287 13.41 -9.10 19.59
N PRO A 288 13.16 -8.47 20.76
CA PRO A 288 14.25 -8.09 21.66
C PRO A 288 15.04 -9.27 22.24
N SER A 289 14.47 -10.48 22.30
CA SER A 289 15.21 -11.65 22.80
C SER A 289 16.31 -12.13 21.85
N PHE A 290 16.27 -11.68 20.59
CA PHE A 290 17.29 -11.93 19.56
C PHE A 290 18.31 -10.80 19.43
N TYR A 291 18.29 -9.78 20.31
CA TYR A 291 19.29 -8.71 20.26
C TYR A 291 20.66 -9.22 20.70
N HIS A 292 21.67 -8.98 19.86
CA HIS A 292 23.05 -9.40 20.09
C HIS A 292 24.03 -8.22 20.23
N SER A 293 23.57 -7.01 19.92
CA SER A 293 24.32 -5.76 19.94
C SER A 293 23.52 -4.64 20.63
N PRO A 294 24.18 -3.74 21.37
CA PRO A 294 23.52 -2.56 21.95
C PRO A 294 22.94 -1.61 20.89
N LEU A 295 23.30 -1.78 19.61
CA LEU A 295 22.75 -0.99 18.50
C LEU A 295 21.43 -1.58 17.94
N ASN A 296 21.07 -2.83 18.26
CA ASN A 296 19.85 -3.45 17.74
C ASN A 296 18.55 -2.69 18.06
N PRO A 297 18.35 -2.06 19.24
CA PRO A 297 17.16 -1.22 19.46
C PRO A 297 17.02 -0.07 18.45
N LEU A 298 18.15 0.45 17.93
CA LEU A 298 18.17 1.57 16.99
C LEU A 298 18.15 1.13 15.53
N LEU A 299 18.82 0.03 15.19
CA LEU A 299 19.03 -0.45 13.82
C LEU A 299 18.29 -1.75 13.49
N GLY A 300 17.62 -2.39 14.45
CA GLY A 300 16.87 -3.63 14.24
C GLY A 300 17.77 -4.86 14.08
N LEU A 301 17.16 -5.97 13.68
CA LEU A 301 17.79 -7.29 13.51
C LEU A 301 18.23 -7.60 12.08
N GLY A 302 18.07 -6.65 11.16
CA GLY A 302 18.44 -6.82 9.77
C GLY A 302 17.23 -7.03 8.87
N PRO A 303 17.30 -6.59 7.60
CA PRO A 303 16.24 -6.78 6.63
C PRO A 303 15.84 -8.25 6.45
N GLY A 304 14.56 -8.57 6.56
CA GLY A 304 14.04 -9.91 6.35
C GLY A 304 14.34 -10.90 7.48
N HIS A 305 14.83 -10.43 8.63
CA HIS A 305 15.10 -11.27 9.79
C HIS A 305 13.98 -11.25 10.84
N THR A 306 12.92 -10.45 10.64
CA THR A 306 11.80 -10.36 11.60
C THR A 306 10.42 -10.61 10.97
N ILE A 307 9.38 -9.90 11.43
CA ILE A 307 7.97 -10.17 11.14
C ILE A 307 7.38 -9.30 10.01
N GLY A 308 8.23 -8.59 9.26
CA GLY A 308 7.82 -7.93 8.02
C GLY A 308 7.39 -8.94 6.95
N ARG A 309 6.88 -8.46 5.82
CA ARG A 309 6.52 -9.29 4.66
C ARG A 309 7.70 -10.11 4.17
N LEU A 310 8.89 -9.51 4.13
CA LEU A 310 10.10 -10.17 3.65
C LEU A 310 10.43 -11.41 4.50
N GLY A 311 10.56 -11.24 5.82
CA GLY A 311 10.90 -12.33 6.74
C GLY A 311 9.73 -13.27 7.06
N GLY A 312 8.52 -12.74 7.23
CA GLY A 312 7.35 -13.51 7.66
C GLY A 312 6.77 -14.43 6.58
N TRP A 313 6.96 -14.10 5.30
CA TRP A 313 6.26 -14.77 4.19
C TRP A 313 7.15 -14.96 2.97
N MET A 314 7.73 -13.88 2.44
CA MET A 314 8.34 -13.89 1.12
C MET A 314 9.60 -14.76 1.04
N LEU A 315 10.46 -14.72 2.07
CA LEU A 315 11.62 -15.59 2.13
C LEU A 315 11.25 -17.07 2.26
N ARG A 316 10.14 -17.38 2.93
CA ARG A 316 9.59 -18.75 3.02
C ARG A 316 9.02 -19.22 1.68
N ASP A 317 8.16 -18.41 1.08
CA ASP A 317 7.39 -18.78 -0.11
C ASP A 317 8.26 -18.78 -1.39
N TYR A 318 9.36 -18.02 -1.40
CA TYR A 318 10.28 -17.89 -2.55
C TYR A 318 11.71 -18.31 -2.24
N TRP A 319 11.92 -19.17 -1.23
CA TRP A 319 13.24 -19.57 -0.79
C TRP A 319 14.12 -20.10 -1.93
N ASP A 320 13.57 -20.97 -2.78
CA ASP A 320 14.30 -21.57 -3.91
C ASP A 320 14.81 -20.53 -4.92
N LEU A 321 14.15 -19.38 -5.03
CA LEU A 321 14.59 -18.28 -5.89
C LEU A 321 15.60 -17.36 -5.18
N LEU A 322 15.46 -17.18 -3.86
CA LEU A 322 16.18 -16.16 -3.11
C LEU A 322 17.45 -16.70 -2.43
N SER A 323 17.45 -17.95 -1.99
CA SER A 323 18.60 -18.61 -1.36
C SER A 323 19.85 -18.61 -2.24
N PRO A 324 19.78 -18.93 -3.56
CA PRO A 324 20.94 -18.87 -4.45
C PRO A 324 21.53 -17.45 -4.62
N LEU A 325 20.74 -16.41 -4.32
CA LEU A 325 21.17 -15.01 -4.35
C LEU A 325 21.80 -14.55 -3.02
N GLY A 326 21.98 -15.47 -2.07
CA GLY A 326 22.56 -15.19 -0.75
C GLY A 326 21.53 -14.64 0.25
N ALA A 327 20.26 -15.03 0.14
CA ALA A 327 19.26 -14.65 1.12
C ALA A 327 19.52 -15.30 2.48
N THR A 328 19.30 -14.53 3.54
CA THR A 328 19.45 -14.99 4.94
C THR A 328 18.11 -14.91 5.66
N GLN A 329 17.91 -15.77 6.65
CA GLN A 329 16.76 -15.73 7.55
C GLN A 329 17.24 -15.88 8.99
N LEU A 330 16.48 -15.33 9.93
CA LEU A 330 16.69 -15.51 11.37
C LEU A 330 15.43 -16.18 11.95
N SER A 331 15.58 -16.95 13.02
CA SER A 331 14.50 -17.73 13.64
C SER A 331 13.41 -16.90 14.34
N VAL A 332 13.42 -15.56 14.23
CA VAL A 332 12.40 -14.69 14.83
C VAL A 332 11.04 -14.97 14.20
N SER A 333 10.95 -15.01 12.87
CA SER A 333 9.70 -15.25 12.15
C SER A 333 9.14 -16.63 12.49
N GLU A 334 10.02 -17.64 12.58
CA GLU A 334 9.66 -19.00 13.00
C GLU A 334 9.17 -19.05 14.46
N ALA A 335 9.84 -18.36 15.38
CA ALA A 335 9.42 -18.26 16.77
C ALA A 335 8.03 -17.62 16.89
N VAL A 336 7.76 -16.56 16.13
CA VAL A 336 6.44 -15.91 16.11
C VAL A 336 5.39 -16.84 15.50
N TRP A 337 5.71 -17.50 14.38
CA TRP A 337 4.83 -18.52 13.77
C TRP A 337 4.50 -19.67 14.73
N SER A 338 5.45 -20.09 15.57
CA SER A 338 5.23 -21.13 16.58
C SER A 338 4.21 -20.70 17.64
N VAL A 339 4.23 -19.43 18.07
CA VAL A 339 3.25 -18.88 19.00
C VAL A 339 1.88 -18.76 18.34
N VAL A 340 1.83 -18.36 17.07
CA VAL A 340 0.59 -18.33 16.29
C VAL A 340 -0.02 -19.73 16.17
N GLY A 341 0.79 -20.74 15.83
CA GLY A 341 0.33 -22.13 15.71
C GLY A 341 -0.11 -22.75 17.05
N ALA A 342 0.44 -22.29 18.17
CA ALA A 342 0.06 -22.74 19.51
C ALA A 342 -1.21 -22.06 20.04
N SER A 343 -1.60 -20.90 19.50
CA SER A 343 -2.81 -20.18 19.93
C SER A 343 -4.05 -20.73 19.22
N TRP A 344 -5.10 -21.00 20.00
CA TRP A 344 -6.41 -21.40 19.47
C TRP A 344 -7.08 -20.29 18.61
N PHE A 345 -6.57 -19.07 18.68
CA PHE A 345 -7.07 -17.90 17.96
C PHE A 345 -6.19 -17.51 16.75
N GLY A 346 -5.01 -18.10 16.60
CA GLY A 346 -3.98 -17.66 15.64
C GLY A 346 -4.42 -17.65 14.17
N ASP A 347 -5.31 -18.56 13.79
CA ASP A 347 -5.85 -18.72 12.43
C ASP A 347 -7.20 -18.02 12.23
N LYS A 348 -7.77 -17.37 13.25
CA LYS A 348 -9.16 -16.87 13.23
C LYS A 348 -9.31 -15.45 12.69
N SER A 349 -8.27 -14.61 12.78
CA SER A 349 -8.39 -13.23 12.32
C SER A 349 -7.04 -12.59 11.97
N SER A 350 -6.95 -12.09 10.73
CA SER A 350 -5.81 -11.30 10.27
C SER A 350 -5.68 -9.95 10.99
N MET A 351 -6.75 -9.43 11.62
CA MET A 351 -6.74 -8.21 12.44
C MET A 351 -5.66 -8.29 13.54
N PHE A 352 -5.57 -9.46 14.18
CA PHE A 352 -4.72 -9.73 15.32
C PHE A 352 -3.39 -10.40 14.95
N SER A 353 -3.08 -10.49 13.65
CA SER A 353 -1.83 -11.10 13.20
C SER A 353 -0.61 -10.35 13.77
N PRO A 354 0.38 -11.06 14.35
CA PRO A 354 1.62 -10.43 14.81
C PRO A 354 2.49 -9.93 13.65
N PHE A 355 2.21 -10.36 12.42
CA PHE A 355 2.88 -9.90 11.21
C PHE A 355 2.20 -8.61 10.71
N PHE A 356 2.63 -7.46 11.21
CA PHE A 356 2.10 -6.16 10.78
C PHE A 356 3.19 -5.14 10.50
N GLY A 357 2.89 -4.21 9.58
CA GLY A 357 3.88 -3.34 8.94
C GLY A 357 4.77 -2.56 9.90
N TRP A 358 4.22 -1.86 10.89
CA TRP A 358 5.05 -1.04 11.78
C TRP A 358 6.00 -1.87 12.65
N ALA A 359 5.56 -3.03 13.12
CA ALA A 359 6.45 -3.94 13.86
C ALA A 359 7.44 -4.66 12.95
N GLY A 360 7.09 -4.93 11.68
CA GLY A 360 8.03 -5.44 10.68
C GLY A 360 9.16 -4.46 10.38
N ILE A 361 8.82 -3.19 10.08
CA ILE A 361 9.81 -2.14 9.83
C ILE A 361 10.67 -1.88 11.07
N TRP A 362 10.06 -1.82 12.26
CA TRP A 362 10.81 -1.67 13.52
C TRP A 362 11.70 -2.87 13.82
N GLY A 363 11.22 -4.10 13.60
CA GLY A 363 12.00 -5.30 13.87
C GLY A 363 13.21 -5.40 12.96
N ASP A 364 13.04 -5.15 11.67
CA ASP A 364 14.12 -5.21 10.70
C ASP A 364 15.09 -4.03 10.87
N LEU A 365 14.59 -2.80 11.04
CA LEU A 365 15.38 -1.56 10.89
C LEU A 365 15.52 -0.70 12.16
N GLY A 366 14.91 -1.13 13.27
CA GLY A 366 14.92 -0.44 14.55
C GLY A 366 14.17 0.88 14.56
N LEU A 367 14.34 1.64 15.65
CA LEU A 367 13.68 2.93 15.82
C LEU A 367 14.13 3.97 14.77
N LEU A 368 15.40 3.94 14.33
CA LEU A 368 15.90 4.87 13.32
C LEU A 368 15.28 4.60 11.96
N GLY A 369 15.19 3.32 11.56
CA GLY A 369 14.54 2.94 10.31
C GLY A 369 13.06 3.30 10.30
N LEU A 370 12.33 2.99 11.38
CA LEU A 370 10.91 3.38 11.51
C LEU A 370 10.74 4.91 11.44
N GLY A 371 11.60 5.65 12.14
CA GLY A 371 11.60 7.12 12.11
C GLY A 371 11.86 7.70 10.72
N ALA A 372 12.81 7.13 9.97
CA ALA A 372 13.11 7.55 8.60
C ALA A 372 11.96 7.21 7.62
N TYR A 373 11.27 6.08 7.81
CA TYR A 373 10.08 5.74 7.04
C TYR A 373 8.93 6.73 7.33
N PHE A 374 8.69 7.08 8.59
CA PHE A 374 7.72 8.11 8.95
C PHE A 374 8.11 9.50 8.43
N TYR A 375 9.40 9.83 8.38
CA TYR A 375 9.87 11.05 7.75
C TYR A 375 9.52 11.09 6.25
N LEU A 376 9.69 10.00 5.52
CA LEU A 376 9.25 9.90 4.12
C LEU A 376 7.73 10.09 3.99
N ALA A 377 6.93 9.43 4.84
CA ALA A 377 5.48 9.61 4.85
C ALA A 377 5.08 11.06 5.17
N PHE A 378 5.78 11.69 6.10
CA PHE A 378 5.59 13.10 6.47
C PHE A 378 5.90 14.05 5.32
N LEU A 379 6.97 13.81 4.55
CA LEU A 379 7.26 14.57 3.34
C LEU A 379 6.11 14.49 2.34
N VAL A 380 5.57 13.29 2.08
CA VAL A 380 4.41 13.12 1.18
C VAL A 380 3.19 13.88 1.74
N TRP A 381 2.92 13.76 3.03
CA TRP A 381 1.82 14.47 3.70
C TRP A 381 1.91 16.00 3.51
N CYS A 382 3.07 16.58 3.83
CA CYS A 382 3.27 18.03 3.79
C CYS A 382 3.35 18.58 2.36
N ARG A 383 3.95 17.83 1.44
CA ARG A 383 4.27 18.32 0.09
C ARG A 383 3.25 17.97 -0.98
N LEU A 384 2.60 16.81 -0.87
CA LEU A 384 1.68 16.29 -1.88
C LEU A 384 0.21 16.32 -1.45
N CYS A 385 -0.10 16.05 -0.18
CA CYS A 385 -1.48 15.92 0.30
C CYS A 385 -2.15 17.27 0.58
N SER A 386 -2.49 17.98 -0.49
CA SER A 386 -3.16 19.29 -0.44
C SER A 386 -4.67 19.22 -0.18
N ASP A 387 -5.29 18.05 -0.36
CA ASP A 387 -6.72 17.81 -0.19
C ASP A 387 -7.01 16.69 0.80
N ASP A 388 -8.25 16.66 1.28
CA ASP A 388 -8.69 15.75 2.33
C ASP A 388 -8.76 14.30 1.86
N LEU A 389 -8.97 14.04 0.58
CA LEU A 389 -8.97 12.69 0.03
C LEU A 389 -7.56 12.08 0.06
N SER A 390 -6.54 12.86 -0.34
CA SER A 390 -5.15 12.42 -0.29
C SER A 390 -4.66 12.20 1.15
N ARG A 391 -5.11 13.07 2.08
CA ARG A 391 -4.84 12.91 3.52
C ARG A 391 -5.53 11.68 4.08
N PHE A 392 -6.79 11.46 3.72
CA PHE A 392 -7.53 10.25 4.08
C PHE A 392 -6.78 9.00 3.65
N PHE A 393 -6.30 8.95 2.40
CA PHE A 393 -5.53 7.82 1.89
C PHE A 393 -4.22 7.58 2.66
N LEU A 394 -3.46 8.62 3.02
CA LEU A 394 -2.28 8.45 3.86
C LEU A 394 -2.61 7.95 5.27
N LEU A 395 -3.72 8.41 5.87
CA LEU A 395 -4.18 7.93 7.17
C LEU A 395 -4.65 6.46 7.10
N THR A 396 -5.29 6.06 6.00
CA THR A 396 -5.63 4.66 5.75
C THR A 396 -4.39 3.77 5.70
N ILE A 397 -3.32 4.20 5.01
CA ILE A 397 -2.02 3.50 5.02
C ILE A 397 -1.46 3.42 6.45
N PHE A 398 -1.52 4.53 7.20
CA PHE A 398 -1.06 4.59 8.59
C PHE A 398 -1.75 3.53 9.46
N VAL A 399 -3.08 3.45 9.37
CA VAL A 399 -3.87 2.49 10.15
C VAL A 399 -3.66 1.05 9.68
N PHE A 400 -3.54 0.81 8.37
CA PHE A 400 -3.24 -0.52 7.85
C PHE A 400 -1.91 -1.08 8.36
N GLY A 401 -0.90 -0.23 8.53
CA GLY A 401 0.38 -0.65 9.08
C GLY A 401 0.30 -1.14 10.53
N LEU A 402 -0.78 -0.87 11.27
CA LEU A 402 -1.05 -1.44 12.60
C LEU A 402 -1.74 -2.81 12.54
N ILE A 403 -2.29 -3.20 11.39
CA ILE A 403 -3.20 -4.34 11.27
C ILE A 403 -2.53 -5.50 10.52
N PHE A 404 -1.85 -5.24 9.41
CA PHE A 404 -1.24 -6.31 8.63
C PHE A 404 0.02 -5.81 7.91
N THR A 405 0.75 -6.67 7.21
CA THR A 405 1.88 -6.27 6.35
C THR A 405 1.42 -5.56 5.07
N GLN A 406 0.21 -5.00 5.06
CA GLN A 406 -0.45 -4.37 3.91
C GLN A 406 0.36 -3.19 3.34
N ILE A 407 1.12 -2.50 4.18
CA ILE A 407 2.00 -1.39 3.74
C ILE A 407 3.25 -1.87 3.00
N GLU A 408 3.49 -3.18 2.95
CA GLU A 408 4.57 -3.84 2.22
C GLU A 408 4.01 -4.59 0.99
N GLU A 409 2.69 -4.47 0.73
CA GLU A 409 2.03 -5.05 -0.41
C GLU A 409 2.09 -4.11 -1.62
N PRO A 410 2.85 -4.43 -2.68
CA PRO A 410 3.13 -3.52 -3.77
C PRO A 410 1.85 -3.15 -4.55
N GLY A 411 0.95 -4.11 -4.74
CA GLY A 411 -0.33 -3.85 -5.42
C GLY A 411 -1.18 -2.79 -4.74
N TYR A 412 -1.22 -2.80 -3.40
CA TYR A 412 -1.95 -1.80 -2.62
C TYR A 412 -1.19 -0.48 -2.54
N MET A 413 0.09 -0.51 -2.16
CA MET A 413 0.86 0.71 -1.94
C MET A 413 1.10 1.52 -3.21
N LEU A 414 1.35 0.86 -4.34
CA LEU A 414 1.50 1.54 -5.62
C LEU A 414 0.16 2.11 -6.10
N PHE A 415 -0.97 1.44 -5.82
CA PHE A 415 -2.30 1.99 -6.11
C PHE A 415 -2.60 3.24 -5.27
N MET A 416 -2.24 3.24 -3.99
CA MET A 416 -2.37 4.44 -3.15
C MET A 416 -1.45 5.57 -3.63
N ALA A 417 -0.19 5.26 -3.92
CA ALA A 417 0.81 6.20 -4.38
C ALA A 417 0.41 6.88 -5.71
N ILE A 418 -0.11 6.11 -6.67
CA ILE A 418 -0.54 6.66 -7.96
C ILE A 418 -1.77 7.55 -7.83
N LEU A 419 -2.71 7.24 -6.93
CA LEU A 419 -3.87 8.09 -6.65
C LEU A 419 -3.45 9.41 -5.99
N VAL A 420 -2.60 9.37 -4.98
CA VAL A 420 -2.06 10.57 -4.32
C VAL A 420 -1.27 11.44 -5.30
N GLY A 421 -0.37 10.83 -6.09
CA GLY A 421 0.41 11.53 -7.11
C GLY A 421 -0.46 12.16 -8.20
N LEU A 422 -1.48 11.44 -8.68
CA LEU A 422 -2.45 11.92 -9.67
C LEU A 422 -3.27 13.10 -9.13
N GLN A 423 -3.70 13.02 -7.87
CA GLN A 423 -4.49 14.07 -7.26
C GLN A 423 -3.68 15.35 -7.07
N TRP A 424 -2.42 15.23 -6.65
CA TRP A 424 -1.49 16.35 -6.59
C TRP A 424 -1.27 16.99 -7.98
N GLN A 425 -1.06 16.19 -9.03
CA GLN A 425 -0.95 16.68 -10.41
C GLN A 425 -2.20 17.45 -10.85
N THR A 426 -3.37 16.90 -10.56
CA THR A 426 -4.68 17.50 -10.91
C THR A 426 -4.87 18.85 -10.20
N ASN A 427 -4.62 18.92 -8.90
CA ASN A 427 -4.73 20.16 -8.13
C ASN A 427 -3.73 21.21 -8.58
N ARG A 428 -2.50 20.81 -8.95
CA ARG A 428 -1.51 21.73 -9.51
C ARG A 428 -2.01 22.34 -10.82
N LEU A 429 -2.56 21.53 -11.71
CA LEU A 429 -3.10 22.01 -13.00
C LEU A 429 -4.28 22.96 -12.80
N ARG A 430 -5.20 22.66 -11.88
CA ARG A 430 -6.33 23.56 -11.54
C ARG A 430 -5.92 24.91 -10.96
N ARG A 431 -4.73 25.02 -10.37
CA ARG A 431 -4.19 26.30 -9.86
C ARG A 431 -3.49 27.13 -10.94
N LEU A 432 -3.16 26.51 -12.07
CA LEU A 432 -2.48 27.15 -13.20
C LEU A 432 -3.46 27.60 -14.29
N SER A 433 -4.62 26.96 -14.38
CA SER A 433 -5.79 27.42 -15.13
C SER A 433 -6.55 28.48 -14.35
#